data_AF-A0A964V5Y4-F1
#
_entry.id   AF-A0A964V5Y4-F1
#
_cell.length_a   1.000
_cell.length_b   1.000
_cell.length_c   1.000
_cell.angle_alpha   90.00
_cell.angle_beta   90.00
_cell.angle_gamma   90.00
#
_symmetry.space_group_name_H-M   'P 1'
#
loop_
_entity.id
_entity.type
_entity.pdbx_description
1 polymer ?
#
loop_
_entity_poly.entity_id
_entity_poly.type
_entity_poly.pdbx_seq_one_letter_code
_entity_poly.pdbx_strand_id
1 'polypeptide(L)'
;MLTAACRATGVPAVWTEWSSDDGACPQYARNLGSPSVLVNGEDVAPGPHPWMQQGPSGPRCRVYRDGDAIVPAPPMARVAAAIGSAMGPAVS
;
A
#
# COMPACT_ATOMS: atom_id res chain seq x y z
N MET A 1 -8.23 -7.10 -5.87
CA MET A 1 -8.49 -6.23 -4.70
C MET A 1 -8.41 -4.74 -5.07
N LEU A 2 -7.26 -4.22 -5.55
CA LEU A 2 -7.10 -2.78 -5.88
C LEU A 2 -8.13 -2.24 -6.87
N THR A 3 -8.38 -2.91 -7.99
CA THR A 3 -9.42 -2.51 -8.97
C THR A 3 -10.80 -2.37 -8.33
N ALA A 4 -11.14 -3.26 -7.38
CA ALA A 4 -12.42 -3.22 -6.68
C ALA A 4 -12.46 -2.04 -5.69
N ALA A 5 -11.36 -1.73 -5.02
CA ALA A 5 -11.26 -0.56 -4.14
C ALA A 5 -11.40 0.75 -4.94
N CYS A 6 -10.67 0.90 -6.05
CA CYS A 6 -10.78 2.04 -6.96
C CYS A 6 -12.22 2.23 -7.46
N ARG A 7 -12.88 1.14 -7.90
CA ARG A 7 -14.29 1.17 -8.32
C ARG A 7 -15.22 1.61 -7.19
N ALA A 8 -15.02 1.10 -5.97
CA ALA A 8 -15.85 1.45 -4.82
C ALA A 8 -15.72 2.93 -4.42
N THR A 9 -14.58 3.57 -4.72
CA THR A 9 -14.30 4.97 -4.38
C THR A 9 -14.39 5.92 -5.58
N GLY A 10 -14.79 5.45 -6.76
CA GLY A 10 -14.90 6.28 -7.97
C GLY A 10 -13.56 6.77 -8.54
N VAL A 11 -12.44 6.16 -8.15
CA VAL A 11 -11.11 6.49 -8.68
C VAL A 11 -10.81 5.65 -9.91
N PRO A 12 -10.29 6.22 -11.02
CA PRO A 12 -9.87 5.43 -12.17
C PRO A 12 -8.79 4.41 -11.79
N ALA A 13 -8.99 3.15 -12.15
CA ALA A 13 -8.00 2.09 -11.94
C ALA A 13 -6.96 2.10 -13.06
N VAL A 14 -6.04 3.08 -13.01
CA VAL A 14 -4.89 3.19 -13.91
C VAL A 14 -3.61 2.94 -13.12
N TRP A 15 -2.66 2.22 -13.72
CA TRP A 15 -1.41 1.88 -13.04
C TRP A 15 -0.20 1.96 -13.97
N THR A 16 0.93 2.35 -13.38
CA THR A 16 2.27 2.17 -13.94
C THR A 16 2.93 1.06 -13.15
N GLU A 17 3.42 0.04 -13.83
CA GLU A 17 4.11 -1.09 -13.22
C GLU A 17 5.63 -0.90 -13.31
N TRP A 18 6.33 -1.21 -12.22
CA TRP A 18 7.79 -1.10 -12.12
C TRP A 18 8.37 -2.43 -11.64
N SER A 19 9.53 -2.82 -12.18
CA SER A 19 10.40 -3.82 -11.56
C SER A 19 11.28 -3.14 -10.50
N SER A 20 11.54 -3.77 -9.36
CA SER A 20 12.47 -3.25 -8.34
C SER A 20 13.90 -3.07 -8.87
N ASP A 21 14.26 -3.86 -9.88
CA ASP A 21 15.59 -3.86 -10.48
C ASP A 21 15.71 -2.86 -11.63
N ASP A 22 14.60 -2.20 -12.02
CA ASP A 22 14.59 -1.13 -13.00
C ASP A 22 15.13 0.17 -12.40
N GLY A 23 16.09 0.80 -13.09
CA GLY A 23 16.64 2.09 -12.70
C GLY A 23 15.61 3.22 -12.65
N ALA A 24 14.50 3.11 -13.40
CA ALA A 24 13.39 4.06 -13.39
C ALA A 24 12.41 3.85 -12.22
N CYS A 25 12.49 2.72 -11.51
CA CYS A 25 11.65 2.46 -10.34
C CYS A 25 11.92 3.49 -9.23
N PRO A 26 10.88 4.17 -8.69
CA PRO A 26 11.07 5.17 -7.64
C PRO A 26 11.77 4.60 -6.41
N GLN A 27 12.72 5.37 -5.84
CA GLN A 27 13.54 4.89 -4.72
C GLN A 27 12.71 4.42 -3.52
N TYR A 28 11.59 5.09 -3.21
CA TYR A 28 10.70 4.71 -2.12
C TYR A 28 10.03 3.35 -2.35
N ALA A 29 9.85 2.92 -3.60
CA ALA A 29 9.14 1.71 -3.96
C ALA A 29 10.06 0.46 -3.96
N ARG A 30 11.36 0.63 -4.22
CA ARG A 30 12.32 -0.48 -4.38
C ARG A 30 12.43 -1.40 -3.18
N ASN A 31 12.27 -0.84 -1.99
CA ASN A 31 12.37 -1.60 -0.75
C ASN A 31 11.02 -2.08 -0.24
N LEU A 32 9.88 -1.69 -0.86
CA LEU A 32 8.56 -2.05 -0.35
C LEU A 32 8.33 -3.56 -0.29
N GLY A 33 7.73 -4.01 0.82
CA GLY A 33 7.38 -5.39 1.07
C GLY A 33 6.10 -5.70 0.33
N SER A 34 5.86 -6.95 -0.03
CA SER A 34 4.70 -7.36 -0.79
C SER A 34 3.58 -7.97 0.07
N PRO A 35 2.32 -7.61 -0.20
CA PRO A 35 1.94 -6.35 -0.86
C PRO A 35 2.29 -5.16 0.06
N SER A 36 2.43 -3.95 -0.48
CA SER A 36 2.34 -2.68 0.27
C SER A 36 1.38 -1.79 -0.49
N VAL A 37 0.46 -1.13 0.21
CA VAL A 37 -0.48 -0.21 -0.42
C VAL A 37 -0.30 1.15 0.24
N LEU A 38 0.16 2.11 -0.55
CA LEU A 38 0.35 3.48 -0.13
C LEU A 38 -0.71 4.36 -0.80
N VAL A 39 -1.31 5.27 -0.03
CA VAL A 39 -2.20 6.32 -0.54
C VAL A 39 -1.51 7.65 -0.23
N ASN A 40 -1.25 8.47 -1.26
CA ASN A 40 -0.47 9.71 -1.14
C ASN A 40 0.90 9.53 -0.43
N GLY A 41 1.54 8.37 -0.62
CA GLY A 41 2.83 8.05 0.00
C GLY A 41 2.74 7.51 1.44
N GLU A 42 1.55 7.47 2.03
CA GLU A 42 1.32 6.92 3.37
C GLU A 42 0.82 5.48 3.29
N ASP A 43 1.42 4.57 4.06
CA ASP A 43 0.99 3.17 4.11
C ASP A 43 -0.38 3.05 4.79
N VAL A 44 -1.30 2.30 4.19
CA VAL A 44 -2.62 2.05 4.78
C VAL A 44 -2.54 1.16 6.03
N ALA A 45 -1.43 0.46 6.28
CA ALA A 45 -1.23 -0.34 7.47
C ALA A 45 -0.75 0.51 8.67
N PRO A 46 -1.36 0.36 9.86
CA PRO A 46 -0.95 1.12 11.03
C PRO A 46 0.38 0.62 11.61
N GLY A 47 1.13 1.55 12.22
CA GLY A 47 2.36 1.28 12.96
C GLY A 47 3.64 1.66 12.21
N PRO A 48 4.79 1.65 12.89
CA PRO A 48 6.07 1.92 12.25
C PRO A 48 6.27 0.95 11.10
N HIS A 49 6.49 1.49 9.91
CA HIS A 49 6.79 0.66 8.76
C HIS A 49 8.08 -0.14 9.08
N PRO A 50 8.14 -1.47 8.86
CA PRO A 50 9.33 -2.26 9.16
C PRO A 50 10.61 -1.91 8.38
N TRP A 51 10.70 -0.71 7.78
CA TRP A 51 11.88 -0.14 7.11
C TRP A 51 13.02 0.26 8.04
N MET A 52 13.10 -0.25 9.28
CA MET A 52 14.43 -0.30 9.89
C MET A 52 15.28 -1.16 8.96
N GLN A 53 16.27 -0.54 8.31
CA GLN A 53 17.19 -1.14 7.35
C GLN A 53 17.39 -2.62 7.66
N GLN A 54 16.65 -3.46 6.96
CA GLN A 54 16.94 -4.89 7.01
C GLN A 54 18.01 -5.09 5.96
N GLY A 55 19.10 -5.74 6.37
CA GLY A 55 20.13 -6.18 5.44
C GLY A 55 19.53 -7.00 4.28
N PRO A 56 20.34 -7.49 3.33
CA PRO A 56 19.90 -8.04 2.04
C PRO A 56 18.91 -9.22 2.07
N SER A 57 18.45 -9.66 3.25
CA SER A 57 17.60 -10.83 3.50
C SER A 57 16.41 -10.57 4.45
N GLY A 58 15.95 -9.32 4.59
CA GLY A 58 14.72 -9.04 5.37
C GLY A 58 13.45 -9.67 4.74
N PRO A 59 12.43 -10.05 5.53
CA PRO A 59 11.22 -10.68 5.02
C PRO A 59 10.48 -9.71 4.09
N ARG A 60 10.41 -10.07 2.80
CA ARG A 60 9.73 -9.28 1.77
C ARG A 60 8.22 -9.40 1.85
N CYS A 61 7.68 -10.47 2.43
CA CYS A 61 6.24 -10.68 2.54
C CYS A 61 5.65 -10.02 3.79
N ARG A 62 4.51 -9.36 3.64
CA ARG A 62 3.77 -8.71 4.71
C ARG A 62 2.51 -9.50 5.05
N VAL A 63 2.14 -9.48 6.32
CA VAL A 63 0.85 -9.97 6.82
C VAL A 63 0.13 -8.86 7.56
N TYR A 64 -1.19 -8.92 7.58
CA TYR A 64 -2.05 -7.86 8.09
C TYR A 64 -3.07 -8.44 9.06
N ARG A 65 -3.47 -7.64 10.04
CA ARG A 65 -4.61 -7.96 10.91
C ARG A 65 -5.92 -7.52 10.28
N ASP A 66 -6.92 -8.40 10.36
CA ASP A 66 -8.32 -8.14 10.06
C ASP A 66 -9.18 -8.73 11.19
N GLY A 67 -9.53 -7.89 12.19
CA GLY A 67 -10.01 -8.38 13.47
C GLY A 67 -8.98 -9.32 14.13
N ASP A 68 -9.40 -10.52 14.49
CA ASP A 68 -8.55 -11.56 15.08
C ASP A 68 -7.80 -12.41 14.03
N ALA A 69 -8.09 -12.21 12.74
CA ALA A 69 -7.46 -12.97 11.66
C ALA A 69 -6.16 -12.31 11.18
N ILE A 70 -5.24 -13.15 10.68
CA ILE A 70 -4.07 -12.73 9.92
C ILE A 70 -4.32 -13.01 8.44
N VAL A 71 -4.20 -11.98 7.61
CA VAL A 71 -4.49 -12.02 6.17
C VAL A 71 -3.27 -11.58 5.35
N PRO A 72 -3.11 -12.07 4.10
CA PRO A 72 -1.90 -11.83 3.30
C PRO A 72 -1.87 -10.47 2.58
N ALA A 73 -2.92 -9.65 2.71
CA ALA A 73 -3.02 -8.33 2.09
C ALA A 73 -3.79 -7.37 3.01
N PRO A 74 -3.64 -6.04 2.88
CA PRO A 74 -4.44 -5.10 3.65
C PRO A 74 -5.94 -5.35 3.41
N PRO A 75 -6.78 -5.30 4.46
CA PRO A 75 -8.23 -5.45 4.28
C PRO A 75 -8.78 -4.41 3.30
N MET A 76 -9.67 -4.82 2.39
CA MET A 76 -10.24 -3.94 1.36
C MET A 76 -10.89 -2.69 1.95
N ALA A 77 -11.61 -2.83 3.07
CA ALA A 77 -12.24 -1.70 3.75
C ALA A 77 -11.21 -0.64 4.19
N ARG A 78 -10.01 -1.06 4.60
CA ARG A 78 -8.93 -0.14 4.99
C ARG A 78 -8.39 0.63 3.80
N VAL A 79 -8.16 -0.06 2.67
CA VAL A 79 -7.72 0.56 1.42
C VAL A 79 -8.76 1.57 0.91
N ALA A 80 -10.04 1.18 0.89
CA ALA A 80 -11.13 2.05 0.45
C ALA A 80 -11.29 3.28 1.36
N ALA A 81 -11.17 3.12 2.67
CA ALA A 81 -11.21 4.24 3.61
C ALA A 81 -10.05 5.22 3.39
N ALA A 82 -8.82 4.72 3.20
CA ALA A 82 -7.67 5.57 2.92
C ALA A 82 -7.82 6.36 1.61
N ILE A 83 -8.28 5.71 0.53
CA ILE A 83 -8.57 6.39 -0.74
C ILE A 83 -9.68 7.43 -0.55
N GLY A 84 -10.76 7.08 0.15
CA GLY A 84 -11.87 8.00 0.44
C GLY A 84 -11.41 9.25 1.19
N SER A 85 -10.57 9.09 2.22
CA SER A 85 -9.98 10.20 2.97
C SER A 85 -9.09 11.08 2.09
N ALA A 86 -8.27 10.48 1.23
CA ALA A 86 -7.39 11.21 0.31
C ALA A 86 -8.15 12.00 -0.76
N MET A 87 -9.37 11.57 -1.10
CA MET A 87 -10.27 12.23 -2.05
C MET A 87 -11.25 13.21 -1.38
N GLY A 88 -11.26 13.28 -0.03
CA GLY A 88 -12.09 14.23 0.72
C GLY A 88 -11.80 15.68 0.35
N PRO A 89 -12.71 16.63 0.68
CA PRO A 89 -12.53 18.02 0.30
C PRO A 89 -11.19 18.54 0.83
N ALA A 90 -10.41 19.20 -0.03
CA ALA A 90 -9.21 19.89 0.38
C ALA A 90 -9.60 20.93 1.44
N VAL A 91 -9.27 20.68 2.70
CA VAL A 91 -9.35 21.71 3.72
C VAL A 91 -8.30 22.74 3.34
N SER A 92 -8.80 23.84 2.77
CA SER A 92 -8.05 25.04 2.40
C SER A 92 -7.64 25.80 3.64
#